data_AF-A0A7C2KR39-F1
#
_entry.id   AF-A0A7C2KR39-F1
#
_cell.length_a   1.000
_cell.length_b   1.000
_cell.length_c   1.000
_cell.angle_alpha   90.00
_cell.angle_beta   90.00
_cell.angle_gamma   90.00
#
_symmetry.space_group_name_H-M   'P 1'
#
loop_
_entity.id
_entity.type
_entity.pdbx_description
1 polymer ?
#
loop_
_entity_poly.entity_id
_entity_poly.type
_entity_poly.pdbx_seq_one_letter_code
_entity_poly.pdbx_strand_id
1 'polypeptide(L)'
;MRRYDLRHLKDDFYDRMVELMDTGLHVDEVGIFLFEVGDFSSIQKSADLVRAQGHDLMNSLKFNEVDWTIVVKKVSEETRKARAEAAEAARAEAEAAAKAEAEAQAQREAEKAAKAAAEVEAAKEEKAE
;
A
#
# COMPACT_ATOMS: atom_id res chain seq x y z
N MET A 1 24.67 -11.22 -5.54
CA MET A 1 23.96 -10.14 -6.25
C MET A 1 23.76 -10.59 -7.67
N ARG A 2 22.51 -10.68 -8.12
CA ARG A 2 22.14 -11.18 -9.46
C ARG A 2 21.39 -10.11 -10.24
N ARG A 3 21.64 -10.04 -11.55
CA ARG A 3 20.92 -9.15 -12.46
C ARG A 3 20.08 -9.99 -13.42
N TYR A 4 18.82 -9.61 -13.57
CA TYR A 4 17.85 -10.23 -14.45
C TYR A 4 17.37 -9.20 -15.48
N ASP A 5 17.42 -9.57 -16.75
CA ASP A 5 16.94 -8.74 -17.85
C ASP A 5 15.55 -9.25 -18.30
N LEU A 6 14.54 -8.44 -18.04
CA LEU A 6 13.13 -8.69 -18.32
C LEU A 6 12.59 -7.79 -19.45
N ARG A 7 13.43 -7.02 -20.14
CA ARG A 7 12.98 -6.10 -21.21
C ARG A 7 12.26 -6.81 -22.35
N HIS A 8 12.63 -8.07 -22.60
CA HIS A 8 11.98 -8.92 -23.59
C HIS A 8 10.49 -9.21 -23.28
N LEU A 9 10.06 -9.04 -22.02
CA LEU A 9 8.69 -9.28 -21.57
C LEU A 9 7.80 -8.04 -21.61
N LYS A 10 8.38 -6.84 -21.81
CA LYS A 10 7.65 -5.56 -21.84
C LYS A 10 6.72 -5.41 -20.63
N ASP A 11 5.40 -5.43 -20.83
CA ASP A 11 4.39 -5.25 -19.79
C ASP A 11 4.11 -6.51 -18.95
N ASP A 12 4.48 -7.71 -19.43
CA ASP A 12 4.20 -9.00 -18.77
C ASP A 12 5.38 -9.49 -17.90
N PHE A 13 6.20 -8.57 -17.40
CA PHE A 13 7.41 -8.92 -16.64
C PHE A 13 7.14 -9.35 -15.18
N TYR A 14 5.95 -9.05 -14.64
CA TYR A 14 5.63 -9.23 -13.22
C TYR A 14 5.72 -10.69 -12.77
N ASP A 15 5.12 -11.61 -13.53
CA ASP A 15 5.11 -13.04 -13.19
C ASP A 15 6.54 -13.59 -13.15
N ARG A 16 7.37 -13.18 -14.11
CA ARG A 16 8.76 -13.61 -14.17
C ARG A 16 9.59 -13.02 -13.04
N MET A 17 9.33 -11.77 -12.65
CA MET A 17 9.97 -11.15 -11.50
C MET A 17 9.70 -11.94 -10.22
N VAL A 18 8.45 -12.28 -9.95
CA VAL A 18 8.03 -13.09 -8.79
C VAL A 18 8.73 -14.45 -8.79
N GLU A 19 8.72 -15.16 -9.92
CA GLU A 19 9.35 -16.48 -10.03
C GLU A 19 10.86 -16.41 -9.74
N LEU A 20 11.54 -15.39 -10.25
CA LEU A 20 12.98 -15.19 -10.03
C LEU A 20 13.31 -14.77 -8.60
N MET A 21 12.39 -14.09 -7.92
CA MET A 21 12.54 -13.78 -6.50
C MET A 21 12.43 -15.04 -5.65
N ASP A 22 11.50 -15.95 -5.97
CA ASP A 22 11.32 -17.20 -5.22
C ASP A 22 12.42 -18.23 -5.51
N THR A 23 12.75 -18.45 -6.78
CA THR A 23 13.65 -19.53 -7.20
C THR A 23 15.08 -19.08 -7.47
N GLY A 24 15.26 -17.82 -7.88
CA GLY A 24 16.52 -17.32 -8.43
C GLY A 24 17.46 -16.67 -7.41
N LEU A 25 16.91 -16.16 -6.29
CA LEU A 25 17.65 -15.45 -5.25
C LEU A 25 17.73 -16.26 -3.95
N HIS A 26 18.89 -16.19 -3.29
CA HIS A 26 19.07 -16.71 -1.93
C HIS A 26 18.56 -15.69 -0.90
N VAL A 27 18.29 -16.16 0.32
CA VAL A 27 17.97 -15.27 1.44
C VAL A 27 19.11 -14.28 1.66
N ASP A 28 18.77 -13.01 1.89
CA ASP A 28 19.68 -11.87 2.00
C ASP A 28 20.43 -11.49 0.72
N GLU A 29 20.14 -12.12 -0.41
CA GLU A 29 20.72 -11.77 -1.70
C GLU A 29 19.96 -10.61 -2.37
N VAL A 30 20.72 -9.75 -3.05
CA VAL A 30 20.19 -8.64 -3.84
C VAL A 30 19.99 -9.07 -5.30
N GLY A 31 18.77 -8.89 -5.80
CA GLY A 31 18.40 -9.01 -7.21
C GLY A 31 18.18 -7.62 -7.85
N ILE A 32 18.78 -7.39 -9.01
CA ILE A 32 18.44 -6.27 -9.89
C ILE A 32 17.56 -6.81 -11.00
N PHE A 33 16.38 -6.24 -11.16
CA PHE A 33 15.49 -6.51 -12.28
C PHE A 33 15.48 -5.30 -13.21
N LEU A 34 15.81 -5.54 -14.47
CA LEU A 34 15.80 -4.55 -15.53
C LEU A 34 14.60 -4.82 -16.44
N PHE A 35 13.75 -3.83 -16.64
CA PHE A 35 12.58 -3.93 -17.52
C PHE A 35 12.38 -2.64 -18.30
N GLU A 36 11.66 -2.75 -19.41
CA GLU A 36 11.32 -1.63 -20.28
C GLU A 36 9.91 -1.17 -19.94
N VAL A 37 9.73 0.11 -19.62
CA VAL A 37 8.45 0.67 -19.20
C VAL A 37 8.20 1.99 -19.93
N GLY A 38 7.08 2.05 -20.64
CA GLY A 38 6.59 3.26 -21.31
C GLY A 38 5.77 4.20 -20.40
N ASP A 39 5.17 3.68 -19.32
CA ASP A 39 4.32 4.45 -18.39
C ASP A 39 4.67 4.18 -16.92
N PHE A 40 4.68 5.23 -16.08
CA PHE A 40 5.12 5.17 -14.69
C PHE A 40 4.27 4.25 -13.80
N SER A 41 3.06 3.91 -14.23
CA SER A 41 2.14 3.04 -13.49
C SER A 41 2.73 1.64 -13.20
N SER A 42 3.58 1.11 -14.09
CA SER A 42 4.21 -0.20 -13.91
C SER A 42 5.25 -0.26 -12.79
N ILE A 43 5.84 0.88 -12.44
CA ILE A 43 6.84 1.00 -11.37
C ILE A 43 6.15 0.93 -10.01
N GLN A 44 5.01 1.61 -9.86
CA GLN A 44 4.22 1.55 -8.63
C GLN A 44 3.71 0.13 -8.40
N LYS A 45 3.15 -0.53 -9.44
CA LYS A 45 2.69 -1.92 -9.35
C LYS A 45 3.82 -2.89 -8.99
N SER A 46 5.00 -2.75 -9.59
CA SER A 46 6.14 -3.61 -9.25
C SER A 46 6.65 -3.36 -7.83
N ALA A 47 6.69 -2.10 -7.37
CA ALA A 47 7.01 -1.78 -5.98
C ALA A 47 5.99 -2.37 -5.00
N ASP A 48 4.70 -2.28 -5.32
CA ASP A 48 3.62 -2.82 -4.49
C ASP A 48 3.65 -4.35 -4.46
N LEU A 49 3.96 -5.00 -5.59
CA LEU A 49 4.18 -6.46 -5.65
C LEU A 49 5.34 -6.89 -4.75
N VAL A 50 6.49 -6.22 -4.82
CA VAL A 50 7.66 -6.53 -3.98
C VAL A 50 7.31 -6.40 -2.49
N ARG A 51 6.57 -5.34 -2.13
CA ARG A 51 6.10 -5.13 -0.75
C ARG A 51 5.06 -6.16 -0.33
N ALA A 52 4.11 -6.51 -1.20
CA ALA A 52 3.10 -7.53 -0.94
C ALA A 52 3.73 -8.91 -0.73
N GLN A 53 4.82 -9.21 -1.44
CA GLN A 53 5.63 -10.39 -1.20
C GLN A 53 6.55 -10.27 0.03
N GLY A 54 6.54 -9.14 0.74
CA GLY A 54 7.30 -8.93 1.98
C GLY A 54 8.82 -8.83 1.78
N HIS A 55 9.28 -8.59 0.56
CA HIS A 55 10.69 -8.39 0.24
C HIS A 55 11.11 -6.93 0.37
N ASP A 56 12.40 -6.68 0.54
CA ASP A 56 12.94 -5.33 0.74
C ASP A 56 13.22 -4.67 -0.60
N LEU A 57 12.40 -3.68 -0.98
CA LEU A 57 12.71 -2.79 -2.08
C LEU A 57 13.78 -1.79 -1.64
N MET A 58 15.00 -1.93 -2.17
CA MET A 58 16.13 -1.08 -1.80
C MET A 58 16.22 0.18 -2.65
N ASN A 59 16.08 0.02 -3.97
CA ASN A 59 16.23 1.13 -4.90
C ASN A 59 15.37 0.91 -6.15
N SER A 60 15.02 2.00 -6.80
CA SER A 60 14.30 2.05 -8.05
C SER A 60 14.90 3.19 -8.87
N LEU A 61 15.54 2.87 -9.99
CA LEU A 61 16.30 3.82 -10.79
C LEU A 61 15.91 3.74 -12.27
N LYS A 62 15.53 4.90 -12.80
CA LYS A 62 15.38 5.16 -14.24
C LYS A 62 16.75 5.51 -14.82
N PHE A 63 17.26 4.73 -15.77
CA PHE A 63 18.56 5.05 -16.37
C PHE A 63 18.44 5.66 -17.78
N ASN A 64 17.39 5.32 -18.52
CA ASN A 64 17.07 5.86 -19.84
C ASN A 64 15.60 6.30 -19.90
N GLU A 65 15.14 6.79 -21.05
CA GLU A 65 13.75 7.19 -21.23
C GLU A 65 12.76 6.02 -21.04
N VAL A 66 13.16 4.82 -21.48
CA VAL A 66 12.31 3.62 -21.50
C VAL A 66 12.80 2.52 -20.53
N ASP A 67 14.10 2.48 -20.22
CA ASP A 67 14.63 1.43 -19.36
C ASP A 67 14.60 1.80 -17.86
N TRP A 68 14.11 0.86 -17.05
CA TRP A 68 13.99 1.01 -15.59
C TRP A 68 14.58 -0.19 -14.84
N THR A 69 15.20 0.08 -13.69
CA THR A 69 15.76 -0.95 -12.81
C THR A 69 15.17 -0.88 -11.42
N ILE A 70 14.83 -2.03 -10.85
CA ILE A 70 14.50 -2.14 -9.43
C ILE A 70 15.50 -3.06 -8.75
N VAL A 71 15.89 -2.68 -7.54
CA VAL A 71 16.82 -3.41 -6.70
C VAL A 71 16.05 -3.95 -5.51
N VAL A 72 15.96 -5.26 -5.42
CA VAL A 72 15.21 -5.96 -4.39
C VAL A 72 16.13 -6.88 -3.62
N LYS A 73 16.06 -6.84 -2.30
CA LYS A 73 16.74 -7.80 -1.43
C LYS A 73 15.74 -8.85 -0.98
N LYS A 74 16.08 -10.11 -1.21
CA LYS A 74 15.27 -11.23 -0.72
C LYS A 74 15.41 -11.32 0.79
N VAL A 75 14.28 -11.41 1.44
CA VAL A 75 14.13 -11.48 2.89
C VAL A 75 13.75 -12.91 3.26
N SER A 76 14.11 -13.38 4.46
CA SER A 76 13.79 -14.73 4.92
C SER A 76 12.28 -14.93 5.08
N GLU A 77 11.82 -16.18 4.90
CA GLU A 77 10.42 -16.56 5.08
C GLU A 77 9.88 -16.19 6.47
N GLU A 78 10.72 -16.32 7.51
CA GLU A 78 10.35 -15.96 8.89
C GLU A 78 10.09 -14.46 9.03
N THR A 79 10.95 -13.64 8.45
CA THR A 79 10.78 -12.17 8.47
C THR A 79 9.59 -11.76 7.62
N ARG A 80 9.32 -12.47 6.51
CA ARG A 80 8.12 -12.27 5.68
C ARG A 80 6.84 -12.56 6.45
N LYS A 81 6.78 -13.68 7.18
CA LYS A 81 5.62 -14.03 8.02
C LYS A 81 5.40 -13.01 9.14
N ALA A 82 6.45 -12.67 9.88
CA ALA A 82 6.36 -11.68 10.95
C ALA A 82 5.86 -10.31 10.45
N ARG A 83 6.26 -9.89 9.24
CA ARG A 83 5.77 -8.65 8.61
C ARG A 83 4.34 -8.76 8.09
N ALA A 84 3.95 -9.91 7.55
CA ALA A 84 2.58 -10.15 7.12
C ALA A 84 1.61 -10.09 8.32
N GLU A 85 1.99 -10.75 9.42
CA GLU A 85 1.24 -10.70 10.68
C GLU A 85 1.18 -9.27 11.26
N ALA A 86 2.29 -8.54 11.25
CA ALA A 86 2.32 -7.14 11.69
C ALA A 86 1.47 -6.21 10.78
N ALA A 87 1.47 -6.45 9.47
CA ALA A 87 0.66 -5.69 8.52
C ALA A 87 -0.84 -5.99 8.64
N GLU A 88 -1.20 -7.25 8.91
CA GLU A 88 -2.59 -7.65 9.19
C GLU A 88 -3.07 -7.04 10.51
N ALA A 89 -2.24 -7.10 11.57
CA ALA A 89 -2.52 -6.44 12.84
C ALA A 89 -2.69 -4.92 12.68
N ALA A 90 -1.78 -4.26 11.96
CA ALA A 90 -1.87 -2.82 11.69
C ALA A 90 -3.11 -2.45 10.85
N ARG A 91 -3.53 -3.29 9.89
CA ARG A 91 -4.76 -3.08 9.13
C ARG A 91 -6.00 -3.26 9.99
N ALA A 92 -6.03 -4.27 10.85
CA ALA A 92 -7.13 -4.50 11.79
C ALA A 92 -7.26 -3.33 12.78
N GLU A 93 -6.14 -2.82 13.30
CA GLU A 93 -6.12 -1.64 14.16
C GLU A 93 -6.57 -0.37 13.40
N ALA A 94 -6.11 -0.16 12.17
CA ALA A 94 -6.53 0.98 11.35
C ALA A 94 -8.02 0.93 10.99
N GLU A 95 -8.56 -0.25 10.68
CA GLU A 95 -9.99 -0.44 10.40
C GLU A 95 -10.84 -0.21 11.65
N ALA A 96 -10.40 -0.72 12.81
CA ALA A 96 -11.07 -0.47 14.08
C ALA A 96 -11.04 1.02 14.46
N ALA A 97 -9.91 1.71 14.25
CA ALA A 97 -9.78 3.14 14.47
C ALA A 97 -10.68 3.95 13.53
N ALA A 98 -10.71 3.62 12.24
CA ALA A 98 -11.59 4.27 11.26
C ALA A 98 -13.07 4.08 11.60
N LYS A 99 -13.47 2.89 12.05
CA LYS A 99 -14.84 2.60 12.48
C LYS A 99 -15.22 3.38 13.75
N ALA A 100 -14.33 3.44 14.73
CA ALA A 100 -14.53 4.20 15.96
C ALA A 100 -14.62 5.71 15.68
N GLU A 101 -13.81 6.24 14.76
CA GLU A 101 -13.85 7.63 14.34
C GLU A 101 -15.16 7.96 13.61
N ALA A 102 -15.62 7.07 12.73
CA ALA A 102 -16.90 7.22 12.03
C ALA A 102 -18.10 7.20 13.01
N GLU A 103 -18.12 6.30 14.00
CA GLU A 103 -19.16 6.27 15.03
C GLU A 103 -19.13 7.53 15.91
N ALA A 104 -17.95 7.99 16.32
CA ALA A 104 -17.80 9.22 17.09
C ALA A 104 -18.25 10.46 16.30
N GLN A 105 -17.97 10.51 15.00
CA GLN A 105 -18.42 11.59 14.12
C GLN A 105 -19.95 11.59 13.97
N ALA A 106 -20.56 10.42 13.75
CA ALA A 106 -22.02 10.29 13.68
C ALA A 106 -22.72 10.73 14.97
N GLN A 107 -22.18 10.38 16.14
CA GLN A 107 -22.73 10.81 17.42
C GLN A 107 -22.63 12.33 17.63
N ARG A 108 -21.49 12.93 17.27
CA ARG A 108 -21.30 14.39 17.35
C ARG A 108 -22.25 15.14 16.40
N GLU A 109 -22.49 14.61 15.21
CA GLU A 109 -23.44 15.18 14.25
C GLU A 109 -24.89 15.06 14.75
N ALA A 110 -25.26 13.91 15.34
CA ALA A 110 -26.58 13.72 15.94
C ALA A 110 -26.81 14.66 17.14
N GLU A 111 -25.82 14.85 18.02
CA GLU A 111 -25.93 15.78 19.15
C GLU A 111 -26.04 17.23 18.68
N LYS A 112 -25.26 17.63 17.66
CA LYS A 112 -25.38 18.96 17.06
C LYS A 112 -26.75 19.18 16.44
N ALA A 113 -27.29 18.18 15.72
CA ALA A 113 -28.61 18.25 15.13
C ALA A 113 -29.71 18.36 16.20
N ALA A 114 -29.60 17.61 17.30
CA ALA A 114 -30.54 17.68 18.41
C ALA A 114 -30.52 19.04 19.12
N LYS A 115 -29.33 19.61 19.36
CA LYS A 115 -29.20 20.96 19.93
C LYS A 115 -29.76 22.04 19.00
N ALA A 116 -29.48 21.95 17.70
CA ALA A 116 -30.02 22.88 16.71
C ALA A 116 -31.55 22.80 16.62
N ALA A 117 -32.13 21.59 16.69
CA ALA A 117 -33.58 21.41 16.70
C ALA A 117 -34.23 22.01 17.96
N ALA A 118 -33.61 21.82 19.13
CA ALA A 118 -34.08 22.41 20.39
C ALA A 118 -34.01 23.95 20.37
N GLU A 119 -32.95 24.53 19.80
CA GLU A 119 -32.80 25.98 19.66
C GLU A 119 -33.82 26.58 18.68
N VAL A 120 -34.14 25.86 17.60
CA VAL A 120 -35.18 26.27 16.63
C VAL A 120 -36.58 26.18 17.22
N GLU A 121 -36.87 25.18 18.05
CA GLU A 121 -38.15 25.08 18.78
C GLU A 121 -38.28 26.19 19.82
N ALA A 122 -37.25 26.43 20.63
CA ALA A 122 -37.26 27.53 21.62
C ALA A 122 -37.46 28.90 20.96
N ALA A 123 -36.83 29.15 19.81
CA ALA A 123 -36.99 30.40 19.06
C ALA A 123 -38.37 30.55 18.39
N LYS A 124 -39.13 29.46 18.21
CA LYS A 124 -40.52 29.50 17.74
C LYS A 124 -41.49 29.77 18.88
N GLU A 125 -41.26 29.21 20.07
CA GLU A 125 -42.07 29.48 21.25
C GLU A 125 -41.93 30.94 21.72
N GLU A 126 -40.72 31.52 21.69
CA GLU A 126 -40.49 32.93 22.07
C GLU A 126 -41.11 33.96 21.10
N LYS A 127 -41.48 33.54 19.88
CA LYS A 127 -42.14 34.40 18.88
C LYS A 127 -43.67 34.23 18.83
N ALA A 128 -44.22 33.28 19.59
CA ALA A 128 -45.65 33.01 19.66
C ALA A 128 -46.35 33.66 20.88
N GLU A 129 -45.57 34.26 21.80
CA GLU A 129 -46.03 35.13 22.90
C GLU A 129 -45.92 36.62 22.51
#